data_AF-A0A368TP94-F1
#
_entry.id   AF-A0A368TP94-F1
#
_cell.length_a   1.000
_cell.length_b   1.000
_cell.length_c   1.000
_cell.angle_alpha   90.00
_cell.angle_beta   90.00
_cell.angle_gamma   90.00
#
_symmetry.space_group_name_H-M   'P 1'
#
loop_
_entity.id
_entity.type
_entity.pdbx_description
1 polymer ?
#
loop_
_entity_poly.entity_id
_entity_poly.type
_entity_poly.pdbx_seq_one_letter_code
_entity_poly.pdbx_strand_id
1 'polypeptide(L)'
;MIQQAFEQPGRERELLREALREFYADWQPANAAEFLGIPTAQAGKLVDLPTWQTTLPWESRNLAKINIQRQRTELRENTRILGRRLGIDAGWKFCGPVSTDKLEIEVERLARLLESIRLKGICRHDGQDGDICAIVLTKPDGRWRWVVNKGQHRYAVISALGASRITIRVEQFIRREEVTFWPAVVSGVFTQDIALKIFDDYFAPHSITPPPKKTVALFV
;
A
#
# COMPACT_ATOMS: atom_id res chain seq x y z
N MET A 1 -4.65 12.88 -12.87
CA MET A 1 -4.34 13.86 -11.81
C MET A 1 -2.85 13.93 -11.45
N ILE A 2 -2.16 12.84 -11.07
CA ILE A 2 -0.70 12.90 -10.79
C ILE A 2 0.10 13.45 -11.98
N GLN A 3 -0.17 12.98 -13.21
CA GLN A 3 0.43 13.54 -14.42
C GLN A 3 0.22 15.06 -14.54
N GLN A 4 -1.01 15.52 -14.34
CA GLN A 4 -1.36 16.95 -14.39
C GLN A 4 -0.63 17.75 -13.31
N ALA A 5 -0.54 17.21 -12.09
CA ALA A 5 0.25 17.81 -11.01
C ALA A 5 1.73 17.89 -11.41
N PHE A 6 2.27 16.84 -12.03
CA PHE A 6 3.65 16.85 -12.52
C PHE A 6 3.89 17.92 -13.59
N GLU A 7 2.93 18.13 -14.49
CA GLU A 7 3.00 19.08 -15.61
C GLU A 7 2.70 20.54 -15.25
N GLN A 8 2.09 20.80 -14.08
CA GLN A 8 1.69 22.16 -13.64
C GLN A 8 2.41 22.58 -12.34
N PRO A 9 3.70 22.98 -12.42
CA PRO A 9 4.44 23.48 -11.27
C PRO A 9 3.73 24.65 -10.57
N GLY A 10 3.68 24.61 -9.24
CA GLY A 10 2.96 25.58 -8.41
C GLY A 10 1.52 25.19 -8.06
N ARG A 11 0.93 24.24 -8.79
CA ARG A 11 -0.43 23.72 -8.53
C ARG A 11 -0.45 22.28 -8.01
N GLU A 12 0.71 21.67 -7.77
CA GLU A 12 0.78 20.24 -7.45
C GLU A 12 0.05 19.92 -6.16
N ARG A 13 0.22 20.75 -5.13
CA ARG A 13 -0.42 20.53 -3.83
C ARG A 13 -1.94 20.64 -3.91
N GLU A 14 -2.47 21.58 -4.69
CA GLU A 14 -3.90 21.75 -4.92
C GLU A 14 -4.49 20.49 -5.57
N LEU A 15 -3.90 20.06 -6.69
CA LEU A 15 -4.34 18.89 -7.45
C LEU A 15 -4.18 17.60 -6.62
N LEU A 16 -3.05 17.39 -5.96
CA LEU A 16 -2.83 16.21 -5.11
C LEU A 16 -3.81 16.14 -3.95
N ARG A 17 -4.16 17.29 -3.34
CA ARG A 17 -5.14 17.34 -2.25
C ARG A 17 -6.52 16.94 -2.72
N GLU A 18 -6.94 17.41 -3.90
CA GLU A 18 -8.22 17.01 -4.50
C GLU A 18 -8.26 15.49 -4.74
N ALA A 19 -7.25 14.93 -5.41
CA ALA A 19 -7.14 13.48 -5.65
C ALA A 19 -7.19 12.66 -4.36
N LEU A 20 -6.38 13.04 -3.37
CA LEU A 20 -6.28 12.27 -2.13
C LEU A 20 -7.57 12.39 -1.31
N ARG A 21 -8.23 13.56 -1.31
CA ARG A 21 -9.53 13.72 -0.65
C ARG A 21 -10.59 12.83 -1.27
N GLU A 22 -10.67 12.76 -2.60
CA GLU A 22 -11.58 11.83 -3.29
C GLU A 22 -11.25 10.38 -2.94
N PHE A 23 -9.98 9.97 -3.06
CA PHE A 23 -9.54 8.63 -2.72
C PHE A 23 -9.93 8.20 -1.30
N TYR A 24 -9.65 9.05 -0.29
CA TYR A 24 -9.98 8.74 1.10
C TYR A 24 -11.49 8.81 1.37
N ALA A 25 -12.26 9.57 0.58
CA ALA A 25 -13.71 9.58 0.69
C ALA A 25 -14.32 8.30 0.09
N ASP A 26 -13.79 7.83 -1.05
CA ASP A 26 -14.34 6.72 -1.83
C ASP A 26 -13.95 5.34 -1.29
N TRP A 27 -12.80 5.22 -0.61
CA TRP A 27 -12.32 3.94 -0.08
C TRP A 27 -12.18 3.97 1.45
N GLN A 28 -13.21 3.50 2.14
CA GLN A 28 -13.31 3.46 3.61
C GLN A 28 -13.76 2.09 4.13
N PRO A 29 -12.94 1.04 3.99
CA PRO A 29 -13.28 -0.28 4.53
C PRO A 29 -13.40 -0.20 6.06
N ALA A 30 -14.44 -0.82 6.61
CA ALA A 30 -14.75 -0.74 8.03
C ALA A 30 -13.73 -1.48 8.91
N ASN A 31 -13.08 -2.52 8.37
CA ASN A 31 -12.17 -3.39 9.11
C ASN A 31 -11.15 -4.08 8.18
N ALA A 32 -10.24 -4.85 8.77
CA ALA A 32 -9.20 -5.58 8.04
C ALA A 32 -9.76 -6.62 7.06
N ALA A 33 -10.92 -7.22 7.35
CA ALA A 33 -11.54 -8.19 6.47
C ALA A 33 -12.03 -7.55 5.17
N GLU A 34 -12.75 -6.42 5.28
CA GLU A 34 -13.24 -5.67 4.12
C GLU A 34 -12.07 -5.10 3.30
N PHE A 35 -11.03 -4.61 3.97
CA PHE A 35 -9.81 -4.14 3.31
C PHE A 35 -9.15 -5.25 2.47
N LEU A 36 -9.18 -6.50 2.93
CA LEU A 36 -8.67 -7.66 2.20
C LEU A 36 -9.69 -8.28 1.22
N GLY A 37 -10.90 -7.74 1.11
CA GLY A 37 -11.96 -8.34 0.28
C GLY A 37 -12.39 -9.73 0.75
N ILE A 38 -12.36 -9.98 2.07
CA ILE A 38 -12.78 -11.25 2.68
C ILE A 38 -14.26 -11.13 3.09
N PRO A 39 -15.12 -12.08 2.69
CA PRO A 39 -16.51 -12.10 3.15
C PRO A 39 -16.60 -12.20 4.68
N THR A 40 -17.49 -11.42 5.31
CA THR A 40 -17.68 -11.38 6.77
C THR A 40 -17.86 -12.77 7.39
N ALA A 41 -18.58 -13.66 6.72
CA ALA A 41 -18.82 -15.04 7.18
C ALA A 41 -17.53 -15.89 7.31
N GLN A 42 -16.44 -15.50 6.62
CA GLN A 42 -15.16 -16.21 6.59
C GLN A 42 -14.03 -15.40 7.22
N ALA A 43 -14.32 -14.20 7.71
CA ALA A 43 -13.33 -13.24 8.16
C ALA A 43 -12.76 -13.52 9.56
N GLY A 44 -13.45 -14.35 10.37
CA GLY A 44 -13.02 -14.68 11.72
C GLY A 44 -12.73 -13.41 12.54
N LYS A 45 -11.56 -13.34 13.17
CA LYS A 45 -11.15 -12.19 14.00
C LYS A 45 -10.84 -10.91 13.20
N LEU A 46 -10.72 -10.97 11.87
CA LEU A 46 -10.36 -9.81 11.06
C LEU A 46 -11.44 -8.73 11.02
N VAL A 47 -12.70 -9.09 11.31
CA VAL A 47 -13.81 -8.12 11.42
C VAL A 47 -13.65 -7.19 12.62
N ASP A 48 -12.94 -7.64 13.66
CA ASP A 48 -12.71 -6.90 14.89
C ASP A 48 -11.43 -6.04 14.82
N LEU A 49 -10.65 -6.16 13.74
CA LEU A 49 -9.40 -5.44 13.57
C LEU A 49 -9.58 -4.22 12.68
N PRO A 50 -9.01 -3.06 13.06
CA PRO A 50 -9.00 -1.91 12.17
C PRO A 50 -8.11 -2.18 10.95
N THR A 51 -8.36 -1.46 9.85
CA THR A 51 -7.69 -1.65 8.56
C THR A 51 -6.16 -1.64 8.65
N TRP A 52 -5.58 -0.78 9.47
CA TRP A 52 -4.12 -0.67 9.64
C TRP A 52 -3.47 -1.89 10.34
N GLN A 53 -4.26 -2.76 10.97
CA GLN A 53 -3.81 -4.02 11.57
C GLN A 53 -3.91 -5.21 10.59
N THR A 54 -4.35 -4.96 9.35
CA THR A 54 -4.39 -5.99 8.30
C THR A 54 -3.06 -6.68 8.13
N THR A 55 -3.05 -8.01 8.01
CA THR A 55 -1.84 -8.76 7.67
C THR A 55 -2.06 -9.58 6.42
N LEU A 56 -1.02 -9.77 5.60
CA LEU A 56 -1.09 -10.68 4.46
C LEU A 56 -0.82 -12.12 4.90
N PRO A 57 -1.32 -13.13 4.17
CA PRO A 57 -1.15 -14.53 4.57
C PRO A 57 0.31 -14.98 4.76
N TRP A 58 1.23 -14.36 4.02
CA TRP A 58 2.67 -14.64 4.06
C TRP A 58 3.48 -13.74 5.02
N GLU A 59 2.83 -12.84 5.76
CA GLU A 59 3.50 -11.99 6.76
C GLU A 59 3.73 -12.71 8.10
N SER A 60 4.56 -12.10 8.95
CA SER A 60 5.07 -12.67 10.21
C SER A 60 3.98 -13.20 11.16
N ARG A 61 4.33 -14.25 11.92
CA ARG A 61 3.49 -14.88 12.95
C ARG A 61 3.15 -13.98 14.14
N ASN A 62 3.84 -12.85 14.31
CA ASN A 62 3.69 -11.97 15.48
C ASN A 62 3.04 -10.63 15.10
N LEU A 63 1.71 -10.64 15.05
CA LEU A 63 0.89 -9.46 14.72
C LEU A 63 1.10 -8.31 15.70
N ALA A 64 1.27 -8.60 16.99
CA ALA A 64 1.52 -7.56 17.99
C ALA A 64 2.80 -6.77 17.69
N LYS A 65 3.88 -7.48 17.30
CA LYS A 65 5.14 -6.85 16.90
C LYS A 65 4.99 -6.02 15.62
N ILE A 66 4.26 -6.53 14.62
CA ILE A 66 3.97 -5.79 13.38
C ILE A 66 3.21 -4.50 13.70
N ASN A 67 2.18 -4.57 14.53
CA ASN A 67 1.34 -3.42 14.89
C ASN A 67 2.14 -2.33 15.60
N ILE A 68 2.99 -2.71 16.56
CA ILE A 68 3.91 -1.77 17.23
C ILE A 68 4.86 -1.12 16.22
N GLN A 69 5.41 -1.90 15.29
CA GLN A 69 6.31 -1.38 14.27
C GLN A 69 5.61 -0.43 13.32
N ARG A 70 4.38 -0.72 12.89
CA ARG A 70 3.58 0.15 12.01
C ARG A 70 3.25 1.47 12.67
N GLN A 71 2.78 1.45 13.93
CA GLN A 71 2.51 2.67 14.69
C GLN A 71 3.76 3.55 14.83
N ARG A 72 4.90 2.96 15.18
CA ARG A 72 6.19 3.67 15.27
C ARG A 72 6.62 4.24 13.92
N THR A 73 6.45 3.47 12.85
CA THR A 73 6.82 3.86 11.49
C THR A 73 5.97 5.04 11.02
N GLU A 74 4.64 4.96 11.15
CA GLU A 74 3.73 6.05 10.78
C GLU A 74 4.02 7.32 11.58
N LEU A 75 4.16 7.22 12.91
CA LEU A 75 4.50 8.40 13.73
C LEU A 75 5.81 9.06 13.27
N ARG A 76 6.85 8.26 13.05
CA ARG A 76 8.16 8.74 12.59
C ARG A 76 8.08 9.37 11.20
N GLU A 77 7.41 8.70 10.25
CA GLU A 77 7.29 9.15 8.87
C GLU A 77 6.43 10.39 8.73
N ASN A 78 5.36 10.51 9.50
CA ASN A 78 4.50 11.70 9.55
C ASN A 78 5.27 12.90 10.13
N THR A 79 6.01 12.68 11.22
CA THR A 79 6.83 13.73 11.87
C THR A 79 7.88 14.30 10.93
N ARG A 80 8.47 13.48 10.05
CA ARG A 80 9.52 13.93 9.11
C ARG A 80 9.03 14.89 8.01
N ILE A 81 7.74 14.93 7.70
CA ILE A 81 7.24 15.73 6.58
C ILE A 81 6.97 17.17 7.01
N LEU A 82 6.07 17.37 7.98
CA LEU A 82 5.64 18.68 8.46
C LEU A 82 6.07 19.00 9.90
N GLY A 83 6.92 18.16 10.52
CA GLY A 83 7.30 18.32 11.94
C GLY A 83 6.19 17.97 12.93
N ARG A 84 5.01 17.55 12.46
CA ARG A 84 3.84 17.24 13.28
C ARG A 84 3.87 15.79 13.76
N ARG A 85 3.72 15.58 15.07
CA ARG A 85 3.64 14.25 15.67
C ARG A 85 2.23 13.68 15.50
N LEU A 86 1.98 13.04 14.37
CA LEU A 86 0.69 12.41 14.06
C LEU A 86 0.84 10.89 14.01
N GLY A 87 0.13 10.21 14.91
CA GLY A 87 0.07 8.75 14.99
C GLY A 87 -0.92 8.14 14.02
N ILE A 88 -1.12 6.83 14.17
CA ILE A 88 -2.05 6.05 13.33
C ILE A 88 -3.52 6.48 13.49
N ASP A 89 -3.87 7.09 14.63
CA ASP A 89 -5.22 7.56 14.94
C ASP A 89 -5.66 8.72 14.03
N ALA A 90 -4.70 9.38 13.37
CA ALA A 90 -4.97 10.39 12.35
C ALA A 90 -5.39 9.79 11.00
N GLY A 91 -5.46 8.45 10.89
CA GLY A 91 -5.79 7.72 9.69
C GLY A 91 -4.59 7.01 9.06
N TRP A 92 -4.88 6.09 8.15
CA TRP A 92 -3.88 5.22 7.52
C TRP A 92 -3.72 5.57 6.04
N LYS A 93 -2.49 5.55 5.51
CA LYS A 93 -2.21 6.00 4.14
C LYS A 93 -2.86 5.17 3.02
N PHE A 94 -3.46 4.03 3.34
CA PHE A 94 -4.03 3.10 2.37
C PHE A 94 -5.55 3.22 2.19
N CYS A 95 -6.25 3.86 3.11
CA CYS A 95 -7.70 4.00 3.04
C CYS A 95 -8.16 5.13 3.97
N GLY A 96 -9.35 5.64 3.69
CA GLY A 96 -9.99 6.59 4.57
C GLY A 96 -10.72 5.92 5.74
N PRO A 97 -11.25 6.74 6.65
CA PRO A 97 -11.06 8.19 6.71
C PRO A 97 -9.66 8.56 7.21
N VAL A 98 -9.20 9.78 6.88
CA VAL A 98 -7.99 10.38 7.45
C VAL A 98 -8.31 11.78 7.96
N SER A 99 -7.56 12.26 8.95
CA SER A 99 -7.68 13.64 9.43
C SER A 99 -7.18 14.63 8.39
N THR A 100 -7.63 15.88 8.46
CA THR A 100 -7.14 16.97 7.61
C THR A 100 -5.61 17.09 7.67
N ASP A 101 -5.04 16.98 8.86
CA ASP A 101 -3.59 17.06 9.03
C ASP A 101 -2.86 15.86 8.37
N LYS A 102 -3.43 14.65 8.42
CA LYS A 102 -2.85 13.48 7.73
C LYS A 102 -2.95 13.62 6.22
N LEU A 103 -4.05 14.17 5.71
CA LEU A 103 -4.19 14.51 4.30
C LEU A 103 -3.08 15.47 3.85
N GLU A 104 -2.84 16.56 4.58
CA GLU A 104 -1.78 17.52 4.23
C GLU A 104 -0.38 16.90 4.26
N ILE A 105 -0.12 15.96 5.17
CA ILE A 105 1.15 15.21 5.19
C ILE A 105 1.33 14.40 3.91
N GLU A 106 0.31 13.68 3.45
CA GLU A 106 0.41 12.85 2.25
C GLU A 106 0.48 13.70 0.97
N VAL A 107 -0.22 14.85 0.94
CA VAL A 107 -0.10 15.86 -0.13
C VAL A 107 1.34 16.36 -0.21
N GLU A 108 1.93 16.79 0.90
CA GLU A 108 3.30 17.30 0.92
C GLU A 108 4.32 16.22 0.56
N ARG A 109 4.11 14.98 1.00
CA ARG A 109 4.96 13.84 0.66
C ARG A 109 4.99 13.60 -0.85
N LEU A 110 3.83 13.57 -1.50
CA LEU A 110 3.74 13.39 -2.96
C LEU A 110 4.27 14.62 -3.71
N ALA A 111 4.00 15.84 -3.25
CA ALA A 111 4.48 17.06 -3.88
C ALA A 111 6.02 17.12 -3.90
N ARG A 112 6.68 16.86 -2.76
CA ARG A 112 8.14 16.79 -2.66
C ARG A 112 8.72 15.70 -3.56
N LEU A 113 8.04 14.56 -3.69
CA LEU A 113 8.46 13.48 -4.55
C LEU A 113 8.36 13.87 -6.04
N LEU A 114 7.26 14.50 -6.47
CA LEU A 114 7.10 15.00 -7.84
C LEU A 114 8.16 16.04 -8.17
N GLU A 115 8.41 16.99 -7.27
CA GLU A 115 9.45 18.00 -7.43
C GLU A 115 10.84 17.36 -7.56
N SER A 116 11.17 16.41 -6.68
CA SER A 116 12.43 15.67 -6.74
C SER A 116 12.59 14.91 -8.06
N ILE A 117 11.55 14.23 -8.53
CA ILE A 117 11.58 13.50 -9.81
C ILE A 117 11.71 14.46 -10.98
N ARG A 118 11.04 15.62 -10.93
CA ARG A 118 11.13 16.64 -11.99
C ARG A 118 12.55 17.19 -12.10
N LEU A 119 13.20 17.47 -10.97
CA LEU A 119 14.52 18.10 -10.93
C LEU A 119 15.67 17.10 -11.16
N LYS A 120 15.55 15.88 -10.66
CA LYS A 120 16.68 14.92 -10.57
C LYS A 120 16.40 13.59 -11.25
N GLY A 121 15.19 13.38 -11.77
CA GLY A 121 14.72 12.07 -12.18
C GLY A 121 14.53 11.12 -11.00
N ILE A 122 14.41 9.82 -11.30
CA ILE A 122 14.27 8.78 -10.30
C ILE A 122 15.67 8.45 -9.74
N CYS A 123 15.98 8.97 -8.55
CA CYS A 123 17.23 8.64 -7.86
C CYS A 123 17.09 7.32 -7.09
N ARG A 124 18.04 6.42 -7.28
CA ARG A 124 18.13 5.13 -6.55
C ARG A 124 19.40 5.08 -5.72
N HIS A 125 19.34 4.41 -4.57
CA HIS A 125 20.50 4.14 -3.72
C HIS A 125 20.26 2.91 -2.82
N ASP A 126 21.32 2.40 -2.18
CA ASP A 126 21.26 1.19 -1.34
C ASP A 126 20.75 1.43 0.09
N GLY A 127 20.26 2.64 0.37
CA GLY A 127 19.65 2.98 1.65
C GLY A 127 18.26 2.37 1.81
N GLN A 128 17.70 2.45 3.02
CA GLN A 128 16.40 1.84 3.37
C GLN A 128 15.21 2.37 2.55
N ASP A 129 15.31 3.58 2.00
CA ASP A 129 14.29 4.27 1.19
C ASP A 129 14.73 4.49 -0.27
N GLY A 130 15.88 3.93 -0.67
CA GLY A 130 16.52 4.21 -1.94
C GLY A 130 15.99 3.44 -3.14
N ASP A 131 15.06 2.49 -2.95
CA ASP A 131 14.50 1.72 -4.06
C ASP A 131 13.03 1.35 -3.85
N ILE A 132 12.36 0.86 -4.90
CA ILE A 132 11.07 0.18 -4.76
C ILE A 132 11.34 -1.28 -4.41
N CYS A 133 10.93 -1.70 -3.22
CA CYS A 133 11.08 -3.09 -2.81
C CYS A 133 9.81 -3.88 -3.11
N ALA A 134 9.97 -5.10 -3.60
CA ALA A 134 8.86 -5.94 -4.04
C ALA A 134 8.93 -7.36 -3.48
N ILE A 135 7.75 -7.92 -3.25
CA ILE A 135 7.53 -9.34 -3.01
C ILE A 135 7.06 -9.96 -4.32
N VAL A 136 7.71 -11.03 -4.76
CA VAL A 136 7.34 -11.76 -5.98
C VAL A 136 6.39 -12.91 -5.62
N LEU A 137 5.22 -12.94 -6.24
CA LEU A 137 4.23 -14.00 -6.11
C LEU A 137 4.36 -14.94 -7.31
N THR A 138 4.41 -16.25 -7.09
CA THR A 138 4.62 -17.25 -8.16
C THR A 138 3.59 -18.36 -8.11
N LYS A 139 3.13 -18.80 -9.28
CA LYS A 139 2.26 -19.96 -9.47
C LYS A 139 3.06 -21.14 -10.07
N PRO A 140 2.61 -22.40 -9.84
CA PRO A 140 3.27 -23.58 -10.39
C PRO A 140 3.37 -23.60 -11.93
N ASP A 141 2.47 -22.90 -12.62
CA ASP A 141 2.44 -22.79 -14.09
C ASP A 141 3.44 -21.75 -14.64
N GLY A 142 4.32 -21.21 -13.79
CA GLY A 142 5.34 -20.23 -14.17
C GLY A 142 4.83 -18.79 -14.24
N ARG A 143 3.53 -18.54 -14.06
CA ARG A 143 3.02 -17.16 -13.95
C ARG A 143 3.52 -16.53 -12.66
N TRP A 144 3.84 -15.26 -12.74
CA TRP A 144 4.26 -14.48 -11.59
C TRP A 144 3.73 -13.06 -11.64
N ARG A 145 3.62 -12.47 -10.45
CA ARG A 145 3.30 -11.06 -10.20
C ARG A 145 4.25 -10.55 -9.13
N TRP A 146 4.27 -9.25 -8.92
CA TRP A 146 5.00 -8.67 -7.82
C TRP A 146 4.13 -7.61 -7.15
N VAL A 147 4.34 -7.44 -5.84
CA VAL A 147 3.58 -6.51 -5.00
C VAL A 147 4.57 -5.57 -4.34
N VAL A 148 4.25 -4.27 -4.33
CA VAL A 148 5.10 -3.27 -3.69
C VAL A 148 5.10 -3.45 -2.17
N ASN A 149 6.27 -3.77 -1.61
CA ASN A 149 6.48 -3.83 -0.16
C ASN A 149 6.96 -2.48 0.41
N LYS A 150 7.85 -1.79 -0.31
CA LYS A 150 8.36 -0.46 0.08
C LYS A 150 8.47 0.44 -1.16
N GLY A 151 8.36 1.75 -0.94
CA GLY A 151 8.41 2.72 -2.04
C GLY A 151 7.07 2.89 -2.76
N GLN A 152 5.95 2.66 -2.07
CA GLN A 152 4.59 2.75 -2.64
C GLN A 152 4.29 4.11 -3.28
N HIS A 153 4.67 5.22 -2.64
CA HIS A 153 4.53 6.56 -3.24
C HIS A 153 5.36 6.71 -4.52
N ARG A 154 6.61 6.20 -4.52
CA ARG A 154 7.49 6.23 -5.69
C ARG A 154 6.91 5.42 -6.84
N TYR A 155 6.44 4.22 -6.55
CA TYR A 155 5.73 3.39 -7.53
C TYR A 155 4.49 4.09 -8.09
N ALA A 156 3.60 4.60 -7.24
CA ALA A 156 2.37 5.27 -7.66
C ALA A 156 2.65 6.46 -8.59
N VAL A 157 3.65 7.28 -8.24
CA VAL A 157 4.08 8.40 -9.09
C VAL A 157 4.65 7.90 -10.42
N ILE A 158 5.61 6.99 -10.42
CA ILE A 158 6.26 6.50 -11.64
C ILE A 158 5.23 5.85 -12.59
N SER A 159 4.32 5.03 -12.04
CA SER A 159 3.24 4.41 -12.81
C SER A 159 2.31 5.46 -13.42
N ALA A 160 1.92 6.47 -12.64
CA ALA A 160 1.07 7.55 -13.13
C ALA A 160 1.75 8.46 -14.17
N LEU A 161 3.08 8.51 -14.18
CA LEU A 161 3.89 9.18 -15.21
C LEU A 161 4.06 8.33 -16.49
N GLY A 162 3.42 7.17 -16.57
CA GLY A 162 3.37 6.35 -17.79
C GLY A 162 4.64 5.52 -18.04
N ALA A 163 5.45 5.26 -17.01
CA ALA A 163 6.62 4.42 -17.16
C ALA A 163 6.24 2.99 -17.57
N SER A 164 6.77 2.52 -18.71
CA SER A 164 6.51 1.16 -19.21
C SER A 164 7.28 0.07 -18.46
N ARG A 165 8.33 0.46 -17.73
CA ARG A 165 9.18 -0.43 -16.92
C ARG A 165 9.57 0.27 -15.64
N ILE A 166 9.55 -0.49 -14.54
CA ILE A 166 9.93 -0.02 -13.21
C ILE A 166 11.00 -0.97 -12.68
N THR A 167 12.11 -0.40 -12.20
CA THR A 167 13.13 -1.23 -11.55
C THR A 167 12.75 -1.44 -10.09
N ILE A 168 12.86 -2.68 -9.64
CA ILE A 168 12.52 -3.10 -8.28
C ILE A 168 13.67 -3.85 -7.63
N ARG A 169 13.69 -3.87 -6.31
CA ARG A 169 14.51 -4.75 -5.48
C ARG A 169 13.63 -5.87 -4.96
N VAL A 170 13.92 -7.11 -5.35
CA VAL A 170 13.17 -8.27 -4.85
C VAL A 170 13.64 -8.59 -3.43
N GLU A 171 12.72 -8.56 -2.47
CA GLU A 171 13.01 -8.88 -1.07
C GLU A 171 12.55 -10.29 -0.67
N GLN A 172 11.54 -10.83 -1.35
CA GLN A 172 10.94 -12.12 -0.98
C GLN A 172 10.25 -12.77 -2.18
N PHE A 173 10.23 -14.10 -2.18
CA PHE A 173 9.39 -14.91 -3.06
C PHE A 173 8.31 -15.62 -2.24
N ILE A 174 7.08 -15.57 -2.70
CA ILE A 174 5.93 -16.31 -2.17
C ILE A 174 5.45 -17.26 -3.25
N ARG A 175 5.43 -18.56 -2.94
CA ARG A 175 4.95 -19.59 -3.84
C ARG A 175 3.56 -20.03 -3.41
N ARG A 176 2.62 -20.07 -4.36
CA ARG A 176 1.21 -20.42 -4.12
C ARG A 176 1.07 -21.80 -3.46
N GLU A 177 1.86 -22.76 -3.93
CA GLU A 177 1.87 -24.15 -3.47
C GLU A 177 2.41 -24.33 -2.04
N GLU A 178 3.10 -23.31 -1.49
CA GLU A 178 3.64 -23.32 -0.13
C GLU A 178 2.64 -22.76 0.90
N VAL A 179 1.35 -22.63 0.56
CA VAL A 179 0.32 -22.02 1.43
C VAL A 179 0.28 -22.63 2.84
N THR A 180 0.50 -23.93 2.97
CA THR A 180 0.53 -24.64 4.26
C THR A 180 1.65 -24.17 5.19
N PHE A 181 2.70 -23.54 4.63
CA PHE A 181 3.85 -23.03 5.36
C PHE A 181 3.82 -21.52 5.58
N TRP A 182 2.87 -20.82 4.96
CA TRP A 182 2.77 -19.36 5.12
C TRP A 182 2.51 -18.99 6.58
N PRO A 183 3.20 -17.98 7.13
CA PRO A 183 3.27 -17.87 8.58
C PRO A 183 1.92 -17.55 9.23
N ALA A 184 1.05 -16.76 8.58
CA ALA A 184 -0.27 -16.46 9.09
C ALA A 184 -1.29 -17.61 8.87
N VAL A 185 -1.00 -18.56 7.97
CA VAL A 185 -1.74 -19.82 7.85
C VAL A 185 -1.33 -20.77 8.97
N VAL A 186 -0.03 -20.93 9.19
CA VAL A 186 0.52 -21.77 10.27
C VAL A 186 0.07 -21.30 11.66
N SER A 187 -0.06 -19.98 11.86
CA SER A 187 -0.54 -19.42 13.14
C SER A 187 -2.07 -19.43 13.29
N GLY A 188 -2.81 -19.90 12.29
CA GLY A 188 -4.28 -19.96 12.31
C GLY A 188 -4.98 -18.61 12.17
N VAL A 189 -4.28 -17.57 11.71
CA VAL A 189 -4.90 -16.28 11.37
C VAL A 189 -5.75 -16.40 10.11
N PHE A 190 -5.27 -17.19 9.14
CA PHE A 190 -5.99 -17.52 7.92
C PHE A 190 -6.17 -19.04 7.77
N THR A 191 -7.32 -19.44 7.22
CA THR A 191 -7.44 -20.77 6.60
C THR A 191 -6.65 -20.80 5.28
N GLN A 192 -6.29 -21.99 4.81
CA GLN A 192 -5.63 -22.12 3.50
C GLN A 192 -6.49 -21.55 2.37
N ASP A 193 -7.79 -21.78 2.39
CA ASP A 193 -8.72 -21.32 1.35
C ASP A 193 -8.77 -19.78 1.27
N ILE A 194 -8.85 -19.09 2.41
CA ILE A 194 -8.83 -17.63 2.45
C ILE A 194 -7.46 -17.09 2.03
N ALA A 195 -6.38 -17.72 2.49
CA ALA A 195 -5.03 -17.32 2.12
C ALA A 195 -4.80 -17.45 0.61
N LEU A 196 -5.23 -18.56 0.01
CA LEU A 196 -5.18 -18.77 -1.44
C LEU A 196 -6.07 -17.78 -2.19
N LYS A 197 -7.26 -17.46 -1.68
CA LYS A 197 -8.11 -16.41 -2.26
C LYS A 197 -7.36 -15.08 -2.33
N ILE A 198 -6.80 -14.60 -1.21
CA ILE A 198 -6.04 -13.34 -1.17
C ILE A 198 -4.86 -13.37 -2.13
N PHE A 199 -4.14 -14.50 -2.21
CA PHE A 199 -3.04 -14.66 -3.14
C PHE A 199 -3.52 -14.61 -4.60
N ASP A 200 -4.57 -15.38 -4.92
CA ASP A 200 -5.10 -15.51 -6.28
C ASP A 200 -5.79 -14.24 -6.75
N ASP A 201 -6.29 -13.44 -5.82
CA ASP A 201 -6.81 -12.12 -6.10
C ASP A 201 -5.74 -11.35 -6.87
N TYR A 202 -4.46 -11.25 -6.46
CA TYR A 202 -3.39 -10.56 -7.23
C TYR A 202 -3.18 -11.00 -8.70
N PHE A 203 -3.73 -12.14 -9.12
CA PHE A 203 -3.64 -12.64 -10.49
C PHE A 203 -4.91 -12.44 -11.31
N ALA A 204 -5.99 -11.93 -10.73
CA ALA A 204 -7.24 -11.71 -11.43
C ALA A 204 -7.08 -10.59 -12.50
N PRO A 205 -7.86 -10.61 -13.60
CA PRO A 205 -7.76 -9.58 -14.64
C PRO A 205 -8.12 -8.17 -14.15
N HIS A 206 -8.80 -8.08 -13.00
CA HIS A 206 -9.27 -6.85 -12.36
C HIS A 206 -8.65 -6.64 -10.97
N SER A 207 -7.71 -7.48 -10.54
CA SER A 207 -6.96 -7.27 -9.31
C SER A 207 -5.82 -6.29 -9.54
N ILE A 208 -6.25 -5.14 -10.02
CA ILE A 208 -5.70 -3.89 -9.60
C ILE A 208 -6.81 -3.36 -8.70
N THR A 209 -6.92 -3.82 -7.45
CA THR A 209 -7.95 -3.26 -6.54
C THR A 209 -7.47 -1.88 -6.08
N PRO A 210 -7.95 -0.81 -6.73
CA PRO A 210 -8.96 0.03 -6.12
C PRO A 210 -10.37 -0.50 -6.46
N PRO A 211 -11.41 -0.08 -5.72
CA PRO A 211 -12.78 -0.39 -6.10
C PRO A 211 -13.08 0.08 -7.55
N PRO A 212 -14.05 -0.56 -8.23
CA PRO A 212 -14.45 -0.16 -9.56
C PRO A 212 -15.24 1.14 -9.48
N LYS A 213 -14.60 2.26 -9.83
CA LYS A 213 -15.08 3.38 -10.67
C LYS A 213 -14.26 4.63 -10.35
N LYS A 214 -13.56 5.12 -11.37
CA LYS A 214 -13.05 6.51 -11.50
C LYS A 214 -12.53 7.13 -10.19
N THR A 215 -11.27 6.85 -9.83
CA THR A 215 -10.30 7.85 -9.33
C THR A 215 -9.08 7.12 -8.75
N VAL A 216 -7.93 7.48 -9.32
CA VAL A 216 -6.55 7.36 -8.81
C VAL A 216 -6.12 5.99 -8.25
N ALA A 217 -5.27 5.31 -9.03
CA ALA A 217 -4.40 4.23 -8.58
C ALA A 217 -3.47 4.71 -7.45
N LEU A 218 -3.91 4.57 -6.20
CA LEU A 218 -3.04 4.40 -5.05
C LEU A 218 -3.21 2.94 -4.61
N PHE A 219 -2.10 2.20 -4.61
CA PHE A 219 -1.95 0.78 -4.25
C PHE A 219 -2.48 -0.21 -5.25
N VAL A 220 -1.63 -0.61 -6.21
CA VAL A 220 -1.57 -1.99 -6.73
C VAL A 220 -0.14 -2.35 -7.11
#